data_AF-A0A975T6N2-F1
#
_entry.id   AF-A0A975T6N2-F1
#
_cell.length_a   1.000
_cell.length_b   1.000
_cell.length_c   1.000
_cell.angle_alpha   90.00
_cell.angle_beta   90.00
_cell.angle_gamma   90.00
#
_symmetry.space_group_name_H-M   'P 1'
#
loop_
_entity.id
_entity.type
_entity.pdbx_description
1 polymer ?
#
loop_
_entity_poly.entity_id
_entity_poly.type
_entity_poly.pdbx_seq_one_letter_code
_entity_poly.pdbx_strand_id
1 'polypeptide(L)'
;MSQRKLPESSSSSVALEPEVAIALIGLYSAAADGEGISAPEEDTLSEMLEGIGVFDEYSEADFEELTKKVTTLIEEEEPEELVSQAIASLPNQEARETAYITAILVVGADEEMGESEEDYLYELQEALNISDDRAEEIIDAIFGDYEDDEYEEEEE
;
A
#
# COMPACT_ATOMS: atom_id res chain seq x y z
N MET A 1 -32.08 -34.11 -25.44
CA MET A 1 -32.12 -33.46 -24.11
C MET A 1 -30.74 -32.88 -23.85
N SER A 2 -30.59 -31.56 -24.04
CA SER A 2 -29.35 -30.84 -23.80
C SER A 2 -29.10 -30.74 -22.29
N GLN A 3 -28.09 -31.43 -21.77
CA GLN A 3 -27.56 -31.11 -20.45
C GLN A 3 -26.67 -29.87 -20.61
N ARG A 4 -27.21 -28.72 -20.19
CA ARG A 4 -26.46 -27.48 -20.06
C ARG A 4 -25.46 -27.67 -18.94
N LYS A 5 -24.17 -27.61 -19.28
CA LYS A 5 -23.08 -27.55 -18.31
C LYS A 5 -23.20 -26.20 -17.59
N LEU A 6 -23.21 -26.22 -16.26
CA LEU A 6 -23.08 -25.00 -15.46
C LEU A 6 -21.69 -24.42 -15.78
N PRO A 7 -21.55 -23.11 -16.00
CA PRO A 7 -20.23 -22.50 -15.92
C PRO A 7 -19.76 -22.65 -14.47
N GLU A 8 -18.69 -23.41 -14.27
CA GLU A 8 -17.90 -23.28 -13.04
C GLU A 8 -17.39 -21.84 -13.04
N SER A 9 -17.77 -21.08 -12.01
CA SER A 9 -17.24 -19.76 -11.76
C SER A 9 -15.72 -19.88 -11.68
N SER A 10 -15.03 -19.49 -12.74
CA SER A 10 -13.59 -19.24 -12.69
C SER A 10 -13.38 -17.95 -11.89
N SER A 11 -13.58 -18.02 -10.58
CA SER A 11 -12.91 -17.09 -9.67
C SER A 11 -11.46 -17.58 -9.57
N SER A 12 -10.69 -17.45 -10.65
CA SER A 12 -9.24 -17.37 -10.46
C SER A 12 -8.99 -15.97 -9.94
N SER A 13 -9.16 -15.78 -8.63
CA SER A 13 -8.41 -14.73 -7.94
C SER A 13 -6.96 -15.12 -8.16
N VAL A 14 -6.33 -14.50 -9.14
CA VAL A 14 -4.91 -14.69 -9.40
C VAL A 14 -4.25 -13.97 -8.24
N ALA A 15 -3.63 -14.73 -7.33
CA ALA A 15 -2.82 -14.14 -6.30
C ALA A 15 -1.76 -13.25 -6.97
N LEU A 16 -1.79 -11.97 -6.64
CA LEU A 16 -0.84 -11.00 -7.15
C LEU A 16 0.55 -11.31 -6.60
N GLU A 17 1.57 -10.91 -7.35
CA GLU A 17 2.93 -10.90 -6.80
C GLU A 17 2.97 -9.91 -5.63
N PRO A 18 3.65 -10.23 -4.50
CA PRO A 18 3.66 -9.37 -3.32
C PRO A 18 4.05 -7.93 -3.63
N GLU A 19 5.01 -7.72 -4.52
CA GLU A 19 5.50 -6.41 -4.95
C GLU A 19 4.41 -5.64 -5.72
N VAL A 20 3.63 -6.33 -6.56
CA VAL A 20 2.47 -5.74 -7.26
C VAL A 20 1.37 -5.37 -6.26
N ALA A 21 1.13 -6.22 -5.27
CA ALA A 21 0.15 -5.95 -4.21
C ALA A 21 0.54 -4.74 -3.36
N ILE A 22 1.82 -4.64 -2.96
CA ILE A 22 2.35 -3.49 -2.20
C ILE A 22 2.25 -2.21 -3.04
N ALA A 23 2.64 -2.26 -4.31
CA ALA A 23 2.55 -1.11 -5.21
C ALA A 23 1.10 -0.63 -5.41
N LEU A 24 0.14 -1.55 -5.55
CA LEU A 24 -1.28 -1.22 -5.62
C LEU A 24 -1.76 -0.57 -4.33
N ILE A 25 -1.42 -1.12 -3.16
CA ILE A 25 -1.82 -0.51 -1.88
C ILE A 25 -1.26 0.91 -1.77
N GLY A 26 0.02 1.12 -2.09
CA GLY A 26 0.61 2.46 -2.10
C GLY A 26 -0.11 3.42 -3.04
N LEU A 27 -0.37 3.03 -4.28
CA LEU A 27 -1.07 3.87 -5.25
C LEU A 27 -2.50 4.23 -4.80
N TYR A 28 -3.21 3.28 -4.20
CA TYR A 28 -4.55 3.52 -3.66
C TYR A 28 -4.52 4.41 -2.43
N SER A 29 -3.44 4.34 -1.65
CA SER A 29 -3.20 5.24 -0.50
C SER A 29 -3.00 6.68 -0.96
N ALA A 30 -2.32 6.90 -2.10
CA ALA A 30 -2.14 8.24 -2.69
C ALA A 30 -3.46 8.93 -3.08
N ALA A 31 -4.56 8.18 -3.16
CA ALA A 31 -5.88 8.70 -3.49
C ALA A 31 -6.86 8.69 -2.30
N ALA A 32 -6.36 8.49 -1.07
CA ALA A 32 -7.15 8.42 0.14
C ALA A 32 -7.90 9.74 0.45
N ASP A 33 -7.37 10.87 -0.03
CA ASP A 33 -7.98 12.19 0.07
C ASP A 33 -9.21 12.39 -0.84
N GLY A 34 -9.48 11.44 -1.73
CA GLY A 34 -10.61 11.45 -2.66
C GLY A 34 -10.32 12.09 -4.02
N GLU A 35 -9.06 12.41 -4.37
CA GLU A 35 -8.68 12.83 -5.73
C GLU A 35 -8.80 11.70 -6.77
N GLY A 36 -8.96 10.46 -6.31
CA GLY A 36 -9.18 9.28 -7.16
C GLY A 36 -7.90 8.75 -7.77
N ILE A 37 -7.96 7.54 -8.32
CA ILE A 37 -6.78 6.80 -8.76
C ILE A 37 -6.63 6.94 -10.27
N SER A 38 -5.47 7.41 -10.70
CA SER A 38 -5.03 7.36 -12.10
C SER A 38 -3.95 6.30 -12.30
N ALA A 39 -3.87 5.75 -13.51
CA ALA A 39 -2.74 4.90 -13.89
C ALA A 39 -1.42 5.66 -13.70
N PRO A 40 -0.45 5.09 -12.96
CA PRO A 40 0.82 5.76 -12.72
C PRO A 40 1.71 5.73 -13.96
N GLU A 41 2.54 6.76 -14.11
CA GLU A 41 3.71 6.71 -14.99
C GLU A 41 4.87 5.99 -14.27
N GLU A 42 5.85 5.51 -15.03
CA GLU A 42 6.99 4.76 -14.48
C GLU A 42 7.77 5.60 -13.45
N ASP A 43 8.11 6.84 -13.82
CA ASP A 43 8.83 7.77 -12.96
C ASP A 43 8.06 7.97 -11.64
N THR A 44 6.75 8.25 -11.72
CA THR A 44 5.89 8.44 -10.55
C THR A 44 5.86 7.22 -9.64
N LEU A 45 5.77 6.02 -10.21
CA LEU A 45 5.74 4.79 -9.41
C LEU A 45 7.10 4.54 -8.73
N SER A 46 8.20 4.83 -9.44
CA SER A 46 9.55 4.68 -8.89
C SER A 46 9.81 5.68 -7.75
N GLU A 47 9.38 6.93 -7.89
CA GLU A 47 9.48 7.98 -6.87
C GLU A 47 8.65 7.61 -5.64
N MET A 48 7.44 7.10 -5.83
CA MET A 48 6.54 6.67 -4.74
C MET A 48 7.10 5.49 -3.94
N LEU A 49 7.83 4.58 -4.58
CA LEU A 49 8.34 3.34 -3.97
C LEU A 49 9.81 3.45 -3.55
N GLU A 50 10.43 4.62 -3.74
CA GLU A 50 11.82 4.86 -3.34
C GLU A 50 12.00 4.67 -1.83
N GLY A 51 13.07 3.97 -1.44
CA GLY A 51 13.40 3.73 -0.03
C GLY A 51 12.57 2.65 0.67
N ILE A 52 11.62 2.04 -0.03
CA ILE A 52 10.91 0.85 0.46
C ILE A 52 11.77 -0.38 0.16
N GLY A 53 12.25 -1.07 1.21
CA GLY A 53 13.29 -2.10 1.09
C GLY A 53 13.03 -3.25 0.11
N VAL A 54 11.77 -3.59 -0.20
CA VAL A 54 11.45 -4.61 -1.23
C VAL A 54 11.75 -4.13 -2.65
N PHE A 55 11.83 -2.81 -2.87
CA PHE A 55 12.10 -2.18 -4.16
C PHE A 55 13.54 -1.68 -4.33
N ASP A 56 14.40 -1.77 -3.31
CA ASP A 56 15.79 -1.26 -3.33
C ASP A 56 16.66 -1.83 -4.46
N GLU A 57 16.38 -3.07 -4.89
CA GLU A 57 17.13 -3.75 -5.95
C GLU A 57 16.49 -3.60 -7.36
N TYR A 58 15.36 -2.89 -7.48
CA TYR A 58 14.70 -2.69 -8.76
C TYR A 58 15.55 -1.83 -9.69
N SER A 59 15.71 -2.29 -10.93
CA SER A 59 16.20 -1.46 -12.02
C SER A 59 15.06 -0.69 -12.70
N GLU A 60 15.41 0.29 -13.54
CA GLU A 60 14.47 1.02 -14.40
C GLU A 60 13.55 0.07 -15.19
N ALA A 61 14.11 -1.03 -15.73
CA ALA A 61 13.35 -2.04 -16.45
C ALA A 61 12.39 -2.85 -15.55
N ASP A 62 12.74 -3.05 -14.28
CA ASP A 62 11.86 -3.74 -13.33
C ASP A 62 10.69 -2.82 -12.93
N PHE A 63 10.93 -1.51 -12.78
CA PHE A 63 9.87 -0.51 -12.57
C PHE A 63 8.98 -0.33 -13.81
N GLU A 64 9.52 -0.37 -15.02
CA GLU A 64 8.73 -0.39 -16.27
C GLU A 64 7.75 -1.58 -16.26
N GLU A 65 8.24 -2.78 -15.90
CA GLU A 65 7.40 -3.98 -15.83
C GLU A 65 6.34 -3.88 -14.73
N LEU A 66 6.72 -3.41 -13.53
CA LEU A 66 5.81 -3.22 -12.40
C LEU A 66 4.70 -2.23 -12.76
N THR A 67 5.06 -1.08 -13.32
CA THR A 67 4.13 -0.05 -13.79
C THR A 67 3.14 -0.61 -14.78
N LYS A 68 3.64 -1.38 -15.76
CA LYS A 68 2.78 -2.03 -16.74
C LYS A 68 1.80 -3.02 -16.11
N LYS A 69 2.25 -3.82 -15.14
CA LYS A 69 1.38 -4.77 -14.41
C LYS A 69 0.28 -4.01 -13.64
N VAL A 70 0.67 -3.01 -12.86
CA VAL A 70 -0.26 -2.20 -12.05
C VAL A 70 -1.28 -1.47 -12.93
N THR A 71 -0.83 -0.81 -14.00
CA THR A 71 -1.72 -0.12 -14.94
C THR A 71 -2.70 -1.08 -15.61
N THR A 72 -2.24 -2.26 -16.03
CA THR A 72 -3.13 -3.27 -16.64
C THR A 72 -4.22 -3.67 -15.65
N LEU A 73 -3.88 -3.89 -14.37
CA LEU A 73 -4.85 -4.26 -13.34
C LEU A 73 -5.89 -3.16 -13.11
N ILE A 74 -5.46 -1.90 -12.99
CA ILE A 74 -6.35 -0.74 -12.81
C ILE A 74 -7.31 -0.55 -13.98
N GLU A 75 -6.88 -0.88 -15.21
CA GLU A 75 -7.72 -0.79 -16.40
C GLU A 75 -8.74 -1.95 -16.51
N GLU A 76 -8.44 -3.11 -15.92
CA GLU A 76 -9.23 -4.33 -16.07
C GLU A 76 -10.21 -4.61 -14.92
N GLU A 77 -9.95 -4.10 -13.72
CA GLU A 77 -10.68 -4.47 -12.50
C GLU A 77 -11.22 -3.25 -11.72
N GLU A 78 -12.26 -3.47 -10.92
CA GLU A 78 -12.85 -2.41 -10.10
C GLU A 78 -11.95 -2.09 -8.89
N PRO A 79 -11.91 -0.82 -8.43
CA PRO A 79 -11.00 -0.39 -7.37
C PRO A 79 -11.10 -1.21 -6.07
N GLU A 80 -12.32 -1.47 -5.60
CA GLU A 80 -12.58 -2.23 -4.37
C GLU A 80 -12.12 -3.70 -4.49
N GLU A 81 -12.21 -4.29 -5.68
CA GLU A 81 -11.78 -5.66 -5.95
C GLU A 81 -10.25 -5.77 -5.96
N LEU A 82 -9.55 -4.76 -6.49
CA LEU A 82 -8.09 -4.73 -6.54
C LEU A 82 -7.45 -4.60 -5.17
N VAL A 83 -7.94 -3.69 -4.32
CA VAL A 83 -7.42 -3.53 -2.95
C VAL A 83 -7.62 -4.83 -2.15
N SER A 84 -8.82 -5.41 -2.25
CA SER A 84 -9.13 -6.69 -1.59
C SER A 84 -8.21 -7.82 -2.06
N GLN A 85 -7.91 -7.89 -3.36
CA GLN A 85 -7.01 -8.88 -3.93
C GLN A 85 -5.54 -8.63 -3.55
N ALA A 86 -5.10 -7.38 -3.52
CA ALA A 86 -3.77 -7.01 -3.07
C ALA A 86 -3.53 -7.46 -1.62
N ILE A 87 -4.44 -7.11 -0.71
CA ILE A 87 -4.37 -7.52 0.71
C ILE A 87 -4.32 -9.05 0.84
N ALA A 88 -5.18 -9.77 0.10
CA ALA A 88 -5.23 -11.23 0.13
C ALA A 88 -3.96 -11.90 -0.45
N SER A 89 -3.18 -11.18 -1.25
CA SER A 89 -1.97 -11.69 -1.91
C SER A 89 -0.71 -11.54 -1.06
N LEU A 90 -0.78 -10.84 0.08
CA LEU A 90 0.37 -10.63 0.98
C LEU A 90 0.62 -11.89 1.84
N PRO A 91 1.76 -12.59 1.64
CA PRO A 91 1.93 -13.96 2.11
C PRO A 91 2.20 -14.08 3.62
N ASN A 92 2.73 -13.03 4.25
CA ASN A 92 3.21 -13.07 5.63
C ASN A 92 3.08 -11.69 6.30
N GLN A 93 3.39 -11.64 7.60
CA GLN A 93 3.31 -10.40 8.39
C GLN A 93 4.23 -9.31 7.85
N GLU A 94 5.46 -9.67 7.44
CA GLU A 94 6.44 -8.72 6.91
C GLU A 94 5.90 -8.01 5.67
N ALA A 95 5.34 -8.73 4.70
CA ALA A 95 4.75 -8.15 3.50
C ALA A 95 3.55 -7.24 3.81
N ARG A 96 2.75 -7.58 4.83
CA ARG A 96 1.64 -6.73 5.30
C ARG A 96 2.14 -5.45 5.95
N GLU A 97 3.16 -5.55 6.79
CA GLU A 97 3.80 -4.38 7.39
C GLU A 97 4.48 -3.52 6.33
N THR A 98 5.15 -4.10 5.33
CA THR A 98 5.71 -3.34 4.20
C THR A 98 4.62 -2.60 3.43
N ALA A 99 3.49 -3.23 3.12
CA ALA A 99 2.37 -2.56 2.47
C ALA A 99 1.83 -1.39 3.31
N TYR A 100 1.73 -1.57 4.64
CA TYR A 100 1.30 -0.52 5.56
C TYR A 100 2.30 0.63 5.65
N ILE A 101 3.59 0.34 5.74
CA ILE A 101 4.67 1.33 5.73
C ILE A 101 4.63 2.13 4.42
N THR A 102 4.46 1.47 3.28
CA THR A 102 4.31 2.15 1.98
C THR A 102 3.11 3.09 2.01
N ALA A 103 1.95 2.67 2.52
CA ALA A 103 0.77 3.53 2.63
C ALA A 103 1.03 4.76 3.51
N ILE A 104 1.64 4.57 4.70
CA ILE A 104 1.98 5.66 5.61
C ILE A 104 2.90 6.68 4.93
N LEU A 105 3.95 6.23 4.25
CA LEU A 105 4.92 7.11 3.59
C LEU A 105 4.31 7.87 2.42
N VAL A 106 3.38 7.25 1.70
CA VAL A 106 2.67 7.88 0.58
C VAL A 106 1.69 8.94 1.09
N VAL A 107 0.85 8.59 2.06
CA VAL A 107 -0.12 9.51 2.65
C VAL A 107 0.57 10.63 3.43
N GLY A 108 1.69 10.32 4.10
CA GLY A 108 2.48 11.26 4.88
C GLY A 108 3.49 12.07 4.09
N ALA A 109 3.46 11.98 2.76
CA ALA A 109 4.36 12.76 1.90
C ALA A 109 4.04 14.26 1.97
N ASP A 110 2.78 14.62 2.24
CA ASP A 110 2.34 16.00 2.44
C ASP A 110 2.47 16.45 3.90
N GLU A 111 2.66 17.76 4.12
CA GLU A 111 2.99 18.34 5.44
C GLU A 111 1.87 18.24 6.49
N GLU A 112 0.63 17.91 6.10
CA GLU A 112 -0.51 17.76 7.01
C GLU A 112 -1.35 16.54 6.62
N MET A 113 -1.36 15.49 7.46
CA MET A 113 -2.36 14.42 7.37
C MET A 113 -3.70 14.90 7.97
N GLY A 114 -4.79 14.75 7.22
CA GLY A 114 -6.15 15.05 7.65
C GLY A 114 -6.91 13.84 8.19
N GLU A 115 -8.10 14.08 8.77
CA GLU A 115 -8.95 13.03 9.37
C GLU A 115 -9.28 11.89 8.39
N SER A 116 -9.52 12.19 7.11
CA SER A 116 -9.82 11.18 6.08
C SER A 116 -8.66 10.20 5.84
N GLU A 117 -7.43 10.71 5.94
CA GLU A 117 -6.20 9.95 5.71
C GLU A 117 -5.88 9.08 6.94
N GLU A 118 -6.09 9.63 8.14
CA GLU A 118 -6.01 8.87 9.39
C GLU A 118 -7.03 7.72 9.42
N ASP A 119 -8.28 8.00 9.06
CA ASP A 119 -9.36 7.00 8.95
C ASP A 119 -8.98 5.90 7.93
N TYR A 120 -8.45 6.28 6.76
CA TYR A 120 -7.98 5.34 5.75
C TYR A 120 -6.86 4.43 6.28
N LEU A 121 -5.84 5.00 6.93
CA LEU A 121 -4.73 4.23 7.48
C LEU A 121 -5.20 3.28 8.58
N TYR A 122 -6.17 3.68 9.40
CA TYR A 122 -6.78 2.80 10.39
C TYR A 122 -7.53 1.62 9.75
N GLU A 123 -8.36 1.88 8.73
CA GLU A 123 -9.07 0.83 8.00
C GLU A 123 -8.09 -0.14 7.30
N LEU A 124 -7.02 0.39 6.70
CA LEU A 124 -5.99 -0.39 6.05
C LEU A 124 -5.23 -1.26 7.05
N GLN A 125 -4.89 -0.72 8.22
CA GLN A 125 -4.27 -1.46 9.32
C GLN A 125 -5.11 -2.68 9.73
N GLU A 126 -6.42 -2.49 9.95
CA GLU A 126 -7.34 -3.57 10.30
C GLU A 126 -7.41 -4.62 9.18
N ALA A 127 -7.50 -4.19 7.92
CA ALA A 127 -7.58 -5.07 6.78
C ALA A 127 -6.30 -5.90 6.58
N LEU A 128 -5.14 -5.33 6.90
CA LEU A 128 -3.84 -6.00 6.92
C LEU A 128 -3.62 -6.85 8.19
N ASN A 129 -4.58 -6.88 9.10
CA ASN A 129 -4.52 -7.63 10.36
C ASN A 129 -3.24 -7.26 11.16
N ILE A 130 -2.95 -5.96 11.23
CA ILE A 130 -1.88 -5.38 12.06
C ILE A 130 -2.52 -4.90 13.36
N SER A 131 -1.96 -5.28 14.51
CA SER A 131 -2.45 -4.83 15.81
C SER A 131 -2.13 -3.36 16.05
N ASP A 132 -2.96 -2.67 16.82
CA ASP A 132 -2.76 -1.26 17.22
C ASP A 132 -1.34 -1.03 17.78
N ASP A 133 -0.91 -1.85 18.76
CA ASP A 133 0.45 -1.76 19.33
C ASP A 133 1.56 -1.85 18.25
N ARG A 134 1.34 -2.63 17.18
CA ARG A 134 2.32 -2.82 16.12
C ARG A 134 2.28 -1.68 15.09
N ALA A 135 1.10 -1.13 14.83
CA ALA A 135 0.94 0.04 13.99
C ALA A 135 1.58 1.28 14.63
N GLU A 136 1.37 1.48 15.94
CA GLU A 136 2.04 2.52 16.73
C GLU A 136 3.57 2.38 16.64
N GLU A 137 4.12 1.16 16.88
CA GLU A 137 5.56 0.91 16.73
C GLU A 137 6.10 1.24 15.33
N ILE A 138 5.32 1.01 14.27
CA ILE A 138 5.72 1.31 12.89
C ILE A 138 5.71 2.82 12.66
N ILE A 139 4.66 3.51 13.08
CA ILE A 139 4.52 4.96 12.95
C ILE A 139 5.65 5.66 13.72
N ASP A 140 5.91 5.24 14.97
CA ASP A 140 7.02 5.74 15.78
C ASP A 140 8.38 5.47 15.13
N ALA A 141 8.57 4.33 14.45
CA ALA A 141 9.82 4.07 13.74
C ALA A 141 10.02 4.99 12.51
N ILE A 142 8.94 5.50 11.92
CA ILE A 142 8.97 6.39 10.75
C ILE A 142 9.09 7.85 11.17
N PHE A 143 8.33 8.28 12.19
CA PHE A 143 8.17 9.68 12.59
C PHE A 143 8.58 9.99 14.05
N GLY A 144 8.85 8.99 14.88
CA GLY A 144 9.12 9.18 16.32
C GLY A 144 10.49 9.81 16.63
N ASP A 145 11.42 9.83 15.68
CA ASP A 145 12.73 10.48 15.84
C ASP A 145 12.67 12.03 15.82
N TYR A 146 11.47 12.62 15.77
CA TYR A 146 11.26 14.08 15.81
C TYR A 146 10.87 14.63 17.20
N GLU A 147 10.74 13.81 18.25
CA GLU A 147 10.23 14.24 19.57
C GLU A 147 11.17 14.00 20.79
N ASP A 148 12.50 14.04 20.66
CA ASP A 148 13.40 13.87 21.83
C ASP A 148 14.53 14.93 21.96
N ASP A 149 14.19 16.21 21.74
CA ASP A 149 15.11 17.35 21.98
C ASP A 149 14.49 18.54 22.77
N GLU A 150 13.38 18.36 23.50
CA GLU A 150 12.91 19.38 24.44
C GLU A 150 12.67 18.85 25.86
N TYR A 151 13.17 19.63 26.83
CA TYR A 151 12.96 19.60 28.29
C TYR A 151 13.92 18.76 29.16
N GLU A 152 15.18 19.21 29.25
CA GLU A 152 15.86 19.26 30.55
C GLU A 152 16.02 20.73 30.97
N GLU A 153 14.95 21.34 31.49
CA GLU A 153 15.07 22.53 32.34
C GLU A 153 15.55 22.05 33.72
N GLU A 154 16.87 21.89 33.90
CA GLU A 154 17.47 21.66 35.22
C GLU A 154 17.31 22.94 36.08
N GLU A 155 16.23 23.02 36.86
CA GLU A 155 16.23 23.82 38.08
C GLU A 155 17.07 23.10 39.16
N GLU A 156 18.28 23.58 39.44
CA GLU A 156 18.82 23.86 40.80
C GLU A 156 20.06 24.78 40.78
#